data_AF-X0U1S9-F1
#
_entry.id   AF-X0U1S9-F1
#
_cell.length_a   1.000
_cell.length_b   1.000
_cell.length_c   1.000
_cell.angle_alpha   90.00
_cell.angle_beta   90.00
_cell.angle_gamma   90.00
#
_symmetry.space_group_name_H-M   'P 1'
#
loop_
_entity.id
_entity.type
_entity.pdbx_description
1 polymer ?
#
loop_
_entity_poly.entity_id
_entity_poly.type
_entity_poly.pdbx_seq_one_letter_code
_entity_poly.pdbx_strand_id
1 'polypeptide(L)'
;GKIHLRTLKHIKNVEIKTICDLNQDVVSKVAQEFGVQKYHTDFNTMLSETKLDFITICTPPSTHANLCIKAIESGVHVLRARISSKSIGKFLRLIKNY
;
A
#
# COMPACT_ATOMS: atom_id res chain seq x y z
N GLY A 1 -2.71 3.15 7.98
CA GLY A 1 -2.59 4.25 7.00
C GLY A 1 -1.79 5.40 7.58
N LYS A 2 -2.45 6.35 8.26
CA LYS A 2 -1.83 7.60 8.74
C LYS A 2 -0.57 7.42 9.61
N ILE A 3 -0.51 6.40 10.46
CA ILE A 3 0.69 6.10 11.28
C ILE A 3 1.90 5.82 10.37
N HIS A 4 1.73 5.00 9.33
CA HIS A 4 2.81 4.72 8.37
C HIS A 4 3.22 6.00 7.65
N LEU A 5 2.28 6.83 7.19
CA LEU A 5 2.60 8.11 6.53
C LEU A 5 3.41 9.04 7.44
N ARG A 6 3.04 9.15 8.72
CA ARG A 6 3.81 9.94 9.71
C ARG A 6 5.23 9.41 9.85
N THR A 7 5.39 8.09 10.03
CA THR A 7 6.72 7.49 10.18
C THR A 7 7.57 7.65 8.92
N LEU A 8 7.04 7.34 7.74
CA LEU A 8 7.77 7.40 6.47
C LEU A 8 8.25 8.82 6.17
N LYS A 9 7.46 9.85 6.50
CA LYS A 9 7.87 11.27 6.34
C LYS A 9 9.14 11.66 7.11
N HIS A 10 9.48 10.94 8.17
CA HIS A 10 10.66 11.23 8.98
C HIS A 10 11.90 10.42 8.54
N ILE A 11 11.78 9.55 7.54
CA ILE A 11 12.90 8.75 7.04
C ILE A 11 13.60 9.52 5.92
N LYS A 12 14.88 9.84 6.13
CA LYS A 12 15.68 10.77 5.30
C LYS A 12 15.79 10.39 3.81
N ASN A 13 15.51 9.14 3.45
CA ASN A 13 15.62 8.61 2.08
C ASN A 13 14.31 7.98 1.58
N VAL A 14 13.16 8.40 2.13
CA VAL A 14 11.85 7.93 1.70
C VAL A 14 11.02 9.12 1.25
N GLU A 15 10.44 8.99 0.07
CA GLU A 15 9.49 9.95 -0.47
C GLU A 15 8.12 9.26 -0.64
N ILE A 16 7.06 9.92 -0.18
CA ILE A 16 5.70 9.44 -0.39
C ILE A 16 5.22 9.96 -1.75
N LYS A 17 5.36 9.13 -2.79
CA LYS A 17 4.96 9.49 -4.16
C LYS A 17 3.45 9.60 -4.35
N THR A 18 2.70 8.70 -3.72
CA THR A 18 1.25 8.62 -3.85
C THR A 18 0.63 7.84 -2.68
N ILE A 19 -0.69 7.94 -2.54
CA ILE A 19 -1.50 7.16 -1.60
C ILE A 19 -2.76 6.62 -2.30
N CYS A 20 -3.33 5.54 -1.79
CA CYS A 20 -4.53 4.94 -2.37
C CYS A 20 -5.51 4.49 -1.29
N ASP A 21 -6.79 4.81 -1.50
CA ASP A 21 -7.93 4.29 -0.75
C ASP A 21 -9.15 4.25 -1.68
N LEU A 22 -10.04 3.27 -1.51
CA LEU A 22 -11.27 3.16 -2.32
C LEU A 22 -12.23 4.35 -2.06
N ASN A 23 -12.12 5.00 -0.90
CA ASN A 23 -12.93 6.16 -0.56
C ASN A 23 -12.22 7.46 -0.95
N GLN A 24 -12.77 8.15 -1.96
CA GLN A 24 -12.24 9.40 -2.50
C GLN A 24 -12.12 10.53 -1.46
N ASP A 25 -13.12 10.68 -0.60
CA ASP A 25 -13.13 11.75 0.41
C ASP A 25 -12.06 11.49 1.48
N VAL A 26 -11.87 10.22 1.85
CA VAL A 26 -10.83 9.81 2.80
C VAL A 26 -9.45 10.05 2.21
N VAL A 27 -9.19 9.57 0.99
CA VAL A 27 -7.85 9.66 0.40
C VAL A 27 -7.47 11.10 0.08
N SER A 28 -8.38 11.92 -0.44
CA SER A 28 -8.13 13.33 -0.74
C SER A 28 -7.84 14.14 0.52
N LYS A 29 -8.61 13.92 1.61
CA LYS A 29 -8.35 14.56 2.90
C LYS A 29 -7.00 14.17 3.49
N VAL A 30 -6.60 12.90 3.36
CA VAL A 30 -5.28 12.43 3.82
C VAL A 30 -4.17 12.99 2.94
N ALA A 31 -4.36 13.07 1.62
CA ALA A 31 -3.41 13.68 0.72
C ALA A 31 -3.14 15.13 1.11
N GLN A 32 -4.20 15.89 1.40
CA GLN A 32 -4.09 17.27 1.89
C GLN A 32 -3.40 17.36 3.26
N GLU A 33 -3.82 16.56 4.25
CA GLU A 33 -3.25 16.53 5.60
C GLU A 33 -1.73 16.25 5.58
N PHE A 34 -1.30 15.38 4.67
CA PHE A 34 0.09 14.96 4.54
C PHE A 34 0.85 15.63 3.39
N GLY A 35 0.26 16.58 2.67
CA GLY A 35 0.91 17.24 1.53
C GLY A 35 1.38 16.26 0.44
N VAL A 36 0.65 15.17 0.22
CA VAL A 36 0.92 14.21 -0.86
C VAL A 36 0.24 14.71 -2.12
N GLN A 37 0.99 14.94 -3.19
CA GLN A 37 0.48 15.60 -4.39
C GLN A 37 -0.43 14.69 -5.23
N LYS A 38 -0.23 13.38 -5.17
CA LYS A 38 -0.98 12.39 -5.94
C LYS A 38 -1.70 11.41 -5.01
N TYR A 39 -2.90 11.03 -5.42
CA TYR A 39 -3.65 9.95 -4.79
C TYR A 39 -4.49 9.22 -5.84
N HIS A 40 -4.88 7.98 -5.52
CA HIS A 40 -5.71 7.15 -6.40
C HIS A 40 -6.84 6.49 -5.62
N THR A 41 -7.94 6.23 -6.32
CA THR A 41 -9.05 5.41 -5.82
C THR A 41 -9.05 3.98 -6.36
N ASP A 42 -8.15 3.68 -7.31
CA ASP A 42 -7.88 2.32 -7.80
C ASP A 42 -6.41 1.96 -7.62
N PHE A 43 -6.17 0.75 -7.13
CA PHE A 43 -4.83 0.25 -6.82
C PHE A 43 -4.03 -0.11 -8.08
N ASN A 44 -4.67 -0.59 -9.14
CA ASN A 44 -3.97 -0.95 -10.38
C ASN A 44 -3.53 0.32 -11.11
N THR A 45 -4.40 1.33 -11.15
CA THR A 45 -4.04 2.66 -11.67
C THR A 45 -2.86 3.27 -10.90
N MET A 46 -2.85 3.14 -9.57
CA MET A 46 -1.69 3.59 -8.77
C MET A 46 -0.39 2.91 -9.20
N LEU A 47 -0.41 1.59 -9.39
CA LEU A 47 0.76 0.81 -9.79
C LEU A 47 1.22 1.10 -11.22
N SER A 48 0.30 1.41 -12.14
CA SER A 48 0.65 1.69 -13.55
C SER A 48 1.13 3.12 -13.77
N GLU A 49 0.56 4.11 -13.08
CA GLU A 49 0.87 5.54 -13.28
C GLU A 49 2.06 6.02 -12.44
N THR A 50 2.36 5.32 -11.34
CA THR A 50 3.40 5.72 -10.40
C THR A 50 4.50 4.68 -10.32
N LYS A 51 5.72 5.06 -10.69
CA LYS A 51 6.90 4.25 -10.43
C LYS A 51 7.18 4.24 -8.92
N LEU A 52 7.08 3.06 -8.30
CA LEU A 52 7.22 2.85 -6.86
C LEU A 52 8.29 1.80 -6.60
N ASP A 53 9.20 2.07 -5.66
CA ASP A 53 10.16 1.07 -5.19
C ASP A 53 9.49 0.08 -4.24
N PHE A 54 8.58 0.58 -3.39
CA PHE A 54 7.80 -0.25 -2.48
C PHE A 54 6.44 0.37 -2.14
N ILE A 55 5.56 -0.45 -1.58
CA ILE A 55 4.28 -0.03 -0.98
C ILE A 55 4.12 -0.55 0.45
N THR A 56 3.29 0.15 1.23
CA THR A 56 2.79 -0.36 2.52
C THR A 56 1.28 -0.60 2.43
N ILE A 57 0.84 -1.83 2.69
CA ILE A 57 -0.57 -2.18 2.65
C ILE A 57 -1.18 -2.01 4.06
N CYS A 58 -2.11 -1.07 4.17
CA CYS A 58 -2.81 -0.73 5.42
C CYS A 58 -4.33 -1.00 5.37
N THR A 59 -4.79 -1.73 4.35
CA THR A 59 -6.21 -2.07 4.10
C THR A 59 -6.69 -3.20 5.03
N PRO A 60 -7.98 -3.60 5.00
CA PRO A 60 -8.45 -4.77 5.76
C PRO A 60 -7.69 -6.06 5.39
N PRO A 61 -7.40 -6.96 6.34
CA PRO A 61 -6.57 -8.15 6.12
C PRO A 61 -7.01 -9.08 4.98
N SER A 62 -8.32 -9.15 4.73
CA SER A 62 -8.90 -9.96 3.64
C SER A 62 -8.38 -9.59 2.25
N THR A 63 -7.96 -8.33 2.06
CA THR A 63 -7.51 -7.79 0.78
C THR A 63 -6.00 -7.96 0.55
N HIS A 64 -5.22 -8.18 1.62
CA HIS A 64 -3.77 -8.08 1.58
C HIS A 64 -3.12 -9.02 0.58
N ALA A 65 -3.55 -10.28 0.54
CA ALA A 65 -2.90 -11.25 -0.33
C ALA A 65 -3.04 -10.87 -1.82
N ASN A 66 -4.23 -10.41 -2.23
CA ASN A 66 -4.47 -9.93 -3.59
C ASN A 66 -3.63 -8.68 -3.91
N LEU A 67 -3.61 -7.70 -3.01
CA LEU A 67 -2.83 -6.48 -3.19
C LEU A 67 -1.32 -6.73 -3.21
N CYS A 68 -0.84 -7.68 -2.40
CA CYS A 68 0.57 -8.10 -2.42
C CYS A 68 0.93 -8.74 -3.76
N ILE A 69 0.12 -9.67 -4.26
CA ILE A 69 0.37 -10.35 -5.54
C ILE A 69 0.44 -9.32 -6.66
N LYS A 70 -0.55 -8.44 -6.76
CA LYS A 70 -0.57 -7.37 -7.77
C LYS A 70 0.65 -6.46 -7.74
N ALA A 71 1.11 -6.09 -6.54
CA ALA A 71 2.31 -5.26 -6.39
C ALA A 71 3.57 -6.01 -6.83
N ILE A 72 3.72 -7.28 -6.43
CA ILE A 72 4.85 -8.13 -6.82
C ILE A 72 4.86 -8.35 -8.34
N GLU A 73 3.71 -8.66 -8.93
CA GLU A 73 3.54 -8.81 -10.39
C GLU A 73 3.87 -7.52 -11.16
N SER A 74 3.71 -6.35 -10.52
CA SER A 74 4.09 -5.04 -11.08
C SER A 74 5.55 -4.65 -10.78
N GLY A 75 6.34 -5.54 -10.17
CA GLY A 75 7.74 -5.30 -9.82
C GLY A 75 7.94 -4.37 -8.62
N VAL A 76 6.91 -4.14 -7.81
CA VAL A 76 6.93 -3.24 -6.65
C VAL A 76 7.06 -4.03 -5.35
N HIS A 77 8.04 -3.68 -4.51
CA HIS A 77 8.24 -4.39 -3.24
C HIS A 77 7.11 -4.11 -2.22
N VAL A 78 6.85 -5.06 -1.32
CA VAL A 78 5.76 -4.93 -0.34
C VAL A 78 6.30 -4.94 1.09
N LEU A 79 6.17 -3.80 1.78
CA LEU A 79 6.38 -3.68 3.22
C LEU A 79 5.04 -3.89 3.93
N ARG A 80 4.83 -5.12 4.41
CA ARG A 80 3.56 -5.51 5.01
C ARG A 80 3.45 -5.06 6.47
N ALA A 81 2.37 -4.36 6.81
CA ALA A 81 2.00 -4.15 8.22
C ALA A 81 1.69 -5.49 8.92
N ARG A 82 1.88 -5.57 10.24
CA ARG A 82 1.76 -6.84 10.99
C ARG A 82 0.32 -7.42 10.95
N ILE A 83 0.18 -8.55 10.24
CA ILE A 83 -0.80 -9.66 10.41
C ILE A 83 -1.13 -10.08 11.84
N SER A 84 -2.41 -10.16 12.23
CA SER A 84 -2.87 -11.20 13.15
C SER A 84 -2.82 -12.59 12.48
N SER A 85 -2.61 -13.63 13.29
CA SER A 85 -2.26 -15.01 12.86
C SER A 85 -3.21 -15.63 11.82
N LYS A 86 -4.52 -15.32 11.88
CA LYS A 86 -5.55 -15.92 11.00
C LYS A 86 -5.34 -15.63 9.51
N SER A 87 -4.70 -14.51 9.16
CA SER A 87 -4.50 -14.10 7.76
C SER A 87 -3.14 -14.55 7.19
N ILE A 88 -2.23 -15.05 8.02
CA ILE A 88 -0.91 -15.55 7.60
C ILE A 88 -1.02 -16.85 6.79
N GLY A 89 -1.91 -17.76 7.18
CA GLY A 89 -2.08 -19.04 6.48
C GLY A 89 -2.49 -18.86 5.01
N LYS A 90 -3.41 -17.94 4.72
CA LYS A 90 -3.84 -17.63 3.35
C LYS A 90 -2.72 -16.98 2.51
N PHE A 91 -1.94 -16.10 3.14
CA PHE A 91 -0.81 -15.44 2.50
C PHE A 91 0.32 -16.42 2.14
N LEU A 92 0.72 -17.30 3.07
CA LEU A 92 1.76 -18.30 2.82
C LEU A 92 1.34 -19.33 1.76
N ARG A 93 0.06 -19.70 1.72
CA ARG A 93 -0.46 -20.62 0.71
C ARG A 93 -0.43 -20.01 -0.70
N LEU A 94 -0.60 -18.69 -0.81
CA LEU A 94 -0.53 -18.01 -2.10
C LEU A 94 0.92 -17.86 -2.59
N ILE A 95 1.86 -17.51 -1.70
CA ILE A 95 3.28 -17.42 -2.07
C ILE A 95 3.86 -18.78 -2.46
N LYS A 96 3.46 -19.87 -1.82
CA LYS A 96 3.96 -21.23 -2.16
C LYS A 96 3.51 -21.75 -3.53
N ASN A 97 2.56 -21.08 -4.19
CA ASN A 97 2.08 -21.45 -5.53
C ASN A 97 2.59 -20.52 -6.64
N TYR A 98 3.51 -19.62 -6.30
CA TYR A 98 4.32 -18.82 -7.21
C TYR A 98 5.80 -19.15 -6.98
#